data_AF-A0A7K1NSX1-F1
#
_entry.id   AF-A0A7K1NSX1-F1
#
_cell.length_a   1.000
_cell.length_b   1.000
_cell.length_c   1.000
_cell.angle_alpha   90.00
_cell.angle_beta   90.00
_cell.angle_gamma   90.00
#
_symmetry.space_group_name_H-M   'P 1'
#
loop_
_entity.id
_entity.type
_entity.pdbx_description
1 polymer ?
#
loop_
_entity_poly.entity_id
_entity_poly.type
_entity_poly.pdbx_seq_one_letter_code
_entity_poly.pdbx_strand_id
1 'polypeptide(L)'
;MTLYSCLPTQGKVTVLATWPGEYADSRSAKVTTFTDAPQASRIAEDLTRVSESMWDAAAWLDVYDEAEARLKTIIDATRGTTDVPTFTASAFDSCRHAETWTGIELINALGAGLPQTLNSLTRAQRLSVADELAADATARAESLRLLPTGYDPSEPASRIWQAADITRATKMGLTGALPDGASGWMVRVFDTDHGPAERWGARNLLHRLEQLAAAAKTVNARGGAELDSVSGLMDHLVLPATLFGVHIDHSDLSGTAVSDDVHPAVAQSSLADAYRDYAANAEFVHGDAVLYIGPDIDMRKTAPWDRDVFAKIEIELYMGRRGKVTLATLDVTDTAGFVAALGNWVTNTVFRG
;
A
#
# COMPACT_ATOMS: atom_id res chain seq x y z
N MET A 1 -13.26 6.24 6.20
CA MET A 1 -13.08 7.67 5.91
C MET A 1 -14.02 8.51 6.78
N THR A 2 -13.69 9.77 7.10
CA THR A 2 -14.62 10.70 7.76
C THR A 2 -15.47 11.38 6.69
N LEU A 3 -16.79 11.19 6.74
CA LEU A 3 -17.75 11.86 5.90
C LEU A 3 -18.27 13.11 6.60
N TYR A 4 -18.27 14.25 5.90
CA TYR A 4 -18.75 15.50 6.45
C TYR A 4 -20.09 15.86 5.83
N SER A 5 -21.05 16.20 6.68
CA SER A 5 -22.42 16.51 6.26
C SER A 5 -22.94 17.78 6.94
N CYS A 6 -23.94 18.38 6.32
CA CYS A 6 -24.57 19.60 6.80
C CYS A 6 -25.92 19.30 7.45
N LEU A 7 -26.06 19.67 8.72
CA LEU A 7 -27.33 19.64 9.45
C LEU A 7 -27.90 21.07 9.57
N PRO A 8 -28.95 21.42 8.80
CA PRO A 8 -29.61 22.71 8.94
C PRO A 8 -30.45 22.77 10.22
N THR A 9 -30.29 23.83 11.00
CA THR A 9 -31.02 24.09 12.25
C THR A 9 -31.27 25.60 12.43
N GLN A 10 -32.53 26.03 12.38
CA GLN A 10 -32.99 27.39 12.71
C GLN A 10 -32.08 28.53 12.19
N GLY A 11 -31.90 28.63 10.86
CA GLY A 11 -31.11 29.69 10.23
C GLY A 11 -29.59 29.53 10.37
N LYS A 12 -29.13 28.40 10.91
CA LYS A 12 -27.72 27.99 10.95
C LYS A 12 -27.56 26.62 10.29
N VAL A 13 -26.36 26.33 9.82
CA VAL A 13 -25.99 25.03 9.27
C VAL A 13 -24.78 24.52 10.05
N THR A 14 -24.92 23.36 10.67
CA THR A 14 -23.83 22.72 11.42
C THR A 14 -23.17 21.67 10.55
N VAL A 15 -21.84 21.71 10.46
CA VAL A 15 -21.06 20.67 9.79
C VAL A 15 -20.73 19.59 10.81
N LEU A 16 -21.05 18.34 10.46
CA LEU A 16 -20.85 17.15 11.27
C LEU A 16 -19.84 16.23 10.59
N ALA A 17 -18.79 15.84 11.31
CA ALA A 17 -17.89 14.77 10.93
C ALA A 17 -18.51 13.43 11.32
N THR A 18 -18.54 12.45 10.41
CA THR A 18 -19.13 11.13 10.65
C THR A 18 -18.20 10.02 10.20
N TRP A 19 -17.99 8.98 11.02
CA TRP A 19 -17.10 7.87 10.70
C TRP A 19 -17.64 6.53 11.23
N PRO A 20 -17.24 5.38 10.66
CA PRO A 20 -17.64 4.07 11.16
C PRO A 20 -16.97 3.72 12.50
N GLY A 21 -17.68 3.00 13.36
CA GLY A 21 -17.14 2.26 14.50
C GLY A 21 -17.00 0.76 14.22
N GLU A 22 -16.67 -0.01 15.27
CA GLU A 22 -16.45 -1.47 15.23
C GLU A 22 -17.57 -2.26 14.54
N TYR A 23 -18.83 -1.91 14.79
CA TYR A 23 -19.98 -2.63 14.25
C TYR A 23 -20.60 -1.93 13.03
N ALA A 24 -19.77 -1.21 12.26
CA ALA A 24 -20.20 -0.37 11.14
C ALA A 24 -21.24 0.69 11.53
N ASP A 25 -21.31 1.04 12.81
CA ASP A 25 -22.20 2.07 13.32
C ASP A 25 -21.61 3.46 13.10
N SER A 26 -22.43 4.40 12.65
CA SER A 26 -21.96 5.76 12.39
C SER A 26 -21.80 6.54 13.69
N ARG A 27 -20.61 7.10 13.89
CA ARG A 27 -20.30 8.07 14.96
C ARG A 27 -20.26 9.45 14.37
N SER A 28 -20.78 10.45 15.08
CA SER A 28 -20.76 11.83 14.60
C SER A 28 -20.25 12.81 15.65
N ALA A 29 -19.47 13.79 15.20
CA ALA A 29 -19.02 14.92 16.01
C ALA A 29 -19.31 16.23 15.30
N LYS A 30 -19.63 17.27 16.09
CA LYS A 30 -19.78 18.62 15.56
C LYS A 30 -18.41 19.20 15.24
N VAL A 31 -18.23 19.66 14.00
CA VAL A 31 -17.03 20.39 13.57
C VAL A 31 -17.23 21.88 13.84
N THR A 32 -18.18 22.51 13.14
CA THR A 32 -18.41 23.94 13.27
C THR A 32 -19.82 24.33 12.80
N THR A 33 -20.16 25.62 12.87
CA THR A 33 -21.46 26.14 12.47
C THR A 33 -21.31 27.35 11.54
N PHE A 34 -22.21 27.45 10.58
CA PHE A 34 -22.29 28.50 9.57
C PHE A 34 -23.67 29.15 9.59
N THR A 35 -23.74 30.38 9.10
CA THR A 35 -24.99 31.05 8.73
C THR A 35 -25.24 30.99 7.22
N ASP A 36 -24.20 30.72 6.42
CA ASP A 36 -24.27 30.56 4.97
C ASP A 36 -24.24 29.07 4.60
N ALA A 37 -25.36 28.58 4.03
CA ALA A 37 -25.51 27.18 3.66
C ALA A 37 -24.56 26.75 2.52
N PRO A 38 -24.42 27.53 1.42
CA PRO A 38 -23.38 27.32 0.43
C PRO A 38 -21.96 27.18 0.99
N GLN A 39 -21.54 28.06 1.91
CA GLN A 39 -20.21 27.94 2.53
C GLN A 39 -20.08 26.68 3.40
N ALA A 40 -21.13 26.32 4.16
CA ALA A 40 -21.17 25.08 4.94
C ALA A 40 -21.05 23.83 4.05
N SER A 41 -21.75 23.83 2.92
CA SER A 41 -21.71 22.71 1.97
C SER A 41 -20.32 22.56 1.34
N ARG A 42 -19.70 23.67 0.91
CA ARG A 42 -18.35 23.65 0.33
C ARG A 42 -17.31 23.12 1.31
N ILE A 43 -17.34 23.58 2.58
CA ILE A 43 -16.38 23.05 3.56
C ILE A 43 -16.63 21.57 3.88
N ALA A 44 -17.89 21.12 3.92
CA ALA A 44 -18.18 19.70 4.15
C ALA A 44 -17.68 18.83 2.98
N GLU A 45 -17.87 19.29 1.74
CA GLU A 45 -17.32 18.63 0.56
C GLU A 45 -15.78 18.59 0.59
N ASP A 46 -15.12 19.72 0.80
CA ASP A 46 -13.66 19.80 0.86
C ASP A 46 -13.07 18.91 1.97
N LEU A 47 -13.67 18.91 3.17
CA LEU A 47 -13.22 18.07 4.27
C LEU A 47 -13.43 16.58 3.99
N THR A 48 -14.52 16.21 3.32
CA THR A 48 -14.78 14.82 2.91
C THR A 48 -13.71 14.37 1.93
N ARG A 49 -13.47 15.14 0.88
CA ARG A 49 -12.44 14.84 -0.13
C ARG A 49 -11.05 14.73 0.49
N VAL A 50 -10.71 15.61 1.42
CA VAL A 50 -9.41 15.56 2.11
C VAL A 50 -9.30 14.32 2.98
N SER A 51 -10.33 13.97 3.76
CA SER A 51 -10.30 12.76 4.57
C SER A 51 -10.17 11.51 3.70
N GLU A 52 -10.99 11.39 2.67
CA GLU A 52 -10.95 10.29 1.69
C GLU A 52 -9.58 10.18 1.05
N SER A 53 -9.09 11.23 0.40
CA SER A 53 -7.81 11.21 -0.30
C SER A 53 -6.63 10.93 0.62
N MET A 54 -6.64 11.42 1.86
CA MET A 54 -5.55 11.20 2.81
C MET A 54 -5.54 9.78 3.38
N TRP A 55 -6.73 9.22 3.62
CA TRP A 55 -6.88 7.82 4.02
C TRP A 55 -6.48 6.88 2.87
N ASP A 56 -6.92 7.18 1.65
CA ASP A 56 -6.49 6.45 0.46
C ASP A 56 -4.97 6.59 0.22
N ALA A 57 -4.40 7.78 0.44
CA ALA A 57 -2.96 7.98 0.35
C ALA A 57 -2.21 7.12 1.36
N ALA A 58 -2.64 7.12 2.62
CA ALA A 58 -2.07 6.27 3.67
C ALA A 58 -2.16 4.78 3.29
N ALA A 59 -3.28 4.40 2.69
CA ALA A 59 -3.54 3.02 2.32
C ALA A 59 -2.90 2.61 0.99
N TRP A 60 -2.60 3.48 0.02
CA TRP A 60 -2.26 3.02 -1.33
C TRP A 60 -1.12 3.77 -2.00
N LEU A 61 -0.76 4.96 -1.52
CA LEU A 61 0.17 5.84 -2.24
C LEU A 61 1.53 5.91 -1.55
N ASP A 62 2.59 5.75 -2.34
CA ASP A 62 3.98 5.86 -1.89
C ASP A 62 4.37 7.30 -1.45
N VAL A 63 3.46 8.26 -1.61
CA VAL A 63 3.66 9.69 -1.31
C VAL A 63 2.94 10.17 -0.04
N TYR A 64 2.42 9.25 0.77
CA TYR A 64 1.67 9.60 1.99
C TYR A 64 2.44 10.55 2.92
N ASP A 65 3.73 10.30 3.17
CA ASP A 65 4.51 11.12 4.10
C ASP A 65 4.62 12.57 3.63
N GLU A 66 4.77 12.78 2.32
CA GLU A 66 4.77 14.12 1.72
C GLU A 66 3.38 14.76 1.80
N ALA A 67 2.33 14.01 1.51
CA ALA A 67 0.95 14.47 1.62
C ALA A 67 0.60 14.88 3.07
N GLU A 68 1.03 14.11 4.06
CA GLU A 68 0.81 14.38 5.48
C GLU A 68 1.59 15.62 5.94
N ALA A 69 2.82 15.80 5.46
CA ALA A 69 3.60 17.03 5.71
C ALA A 69 2.91 18.29 5.13
N ARG A 70 2.31 18.18 3.94
CA ARG A 70 1.54 19.25 3.32
C ARG A 70 0.25 19.54 4.08
N LEU A 71 -0.50 18.51 4.46
CA LEU A 71 -1.69 18.67 5.29
C LEU A 71 -1.35 19.34 6.62
N LYS A 72 -0.24 18.95 7.26
CA LYS A 72 0.26 19.61 8.47
C LYS A 72 0.51 21.10 8.25
N THR A 73 1.13 21.48 7.13
CA THR A 73 1.34 22.89 6.76
C THR A 73 0.01 23.64 6.62
N ILE A 74 -1.00 23.00 6.00
CA ILE A 74 -2.36 23.55 5.90
C ILE A 74 -2.99 23.73 7.27
N ILE A 75 -2.92 22.72 8.15
CA ILE A 75 -3.45 22.79 9.52
C ILE A 75 -2.81 23.94 10.29
N ASP A 76 -1.48 24.03 10.26
CA ASP A 76 -0.72 25.04 10.99
C ASP A 76 -1.02 26.45 10.45
N ALA A 77 -1.12 26.64 9.13
CA ALA A 77 -1.53 27.90 8.53
C ALA A 77 -3.00 28.24 8.87
N THR A 78 -3.90 27.25 8.87
CA THR A 78 -5.30 27.42 9.25
C THR A 78 -5.44 27.89 10.70
N ARG A 79 -4.62 27.33 11.60
CA ARG A 79 -4.47 27.78 12.99
C ARG A 79 -3.77 29.12 13.11
N GLY A 80 -2.95 29.53 12.16
CA GLY A 80 -2.31 30.84 12.11
C GLY A 80 -3.26 31.97 11.76
N THR A 81 -2.69 33.18 11.62
CA THR A 81 -3.38 34.37 11.09
C THR A 81 -3.02 34.64 9.63
N THR A 82 -2.08 33.88 9.07
CA THR A 82 -1.66 33.97 7.67
C THR A 82 -2.65 33.27 6.77
N ASP A 83 -2.62 33.60 5.49
CA ASP A 83 -3.37 32.85 4.49
C ASP A 83 -2.84 31.42 4.39
N VAL A 84 -3.76 30.48 4.17
CA VAL A 84 -3.45 29.08 3.91
C VAL A 84 -2.83 28.98 2.50
N PRO A 85 -1.63 28.40 2.38
CA PRO A 85 -0.93 28.31 1.10
C PRO A 85 -1.63 27.32 0.16
N THR A 86 -1.53 27.59 -1.15
CA THR A 86 -1.93 26.65 -2.20
C THR A 86 -0.72 25.84 -2.68
N PHE A 87 -0.96 24.59 -3.07
CA PHE A 87 0.07 23.71 -3.60
C PHE A 87 -0.19 23.39 -5.08
N THR A 88 0.87 23.33 -5.88
CA THR A 88 0.81 22.94 -7.29
C THR A 88 0.87 21.43 -7.48
N ALA A 89 0.34 20.94 -8.62
CA ALA A 89 0.21 19.52 -8.94
C ALA A 89 1.53 18.74 -9.04
N SER A 90 2.66 19.42 -9.32
CA SER A 90 4.00 18.81 -9.48
C SER A 90 4.60 18.22 -8.20
N ALA A 91 3.79 18.07 -7.16
CA ALA A 91 4.18 17.59 -5.85
C ALA A 91 4.40 16.08 -5.81
N PHE A 92 3.70 15.34 -6.67
CA PHE A 92 3.61 13.89 -6.56
C PHE A 92 4.03 13.19 -7.87
N ASP A 93 4.95 13.81 -8.63
CA ASP A 93 5.42 13.34 -9.93
C ASP A 93 6.08 11.95 -9.87
N SER A 94 6.56 11.53 -8.68
CA SER A 94 7.11 10.19 -8.43
C SER A 94 6.09 9.19 -7.90
N CYS A 95 4.81 9.56 -7.77
CA CYS A 95 3.77 8.65 -7.30
C CYS A 95 3.44 7.61 -8.37
N ARG A 96 3.58 6.33 -8.05
CA ARG A 96 3.25 5.20 -8.93
C ARG A 96 1.81 5.25 -9.48
N HIS A 97 0.91 5.87 -8.72
CA HIS A 97 -0.50 6.03 -9.06
C HIS A 97 -0.89 7.50 -9.29
N ALA A 98 0.05 8.37 -9.67
CA ALA A 98 -0.22 9.78 -9.93
C ALA A 98 -1.34 9.99 -10.97
N GLU A 99 -1.40 9.12 -11.98
CA GLU A 99 -2.37 9.20 -13.08
C GLU A 99 -3.69 8.46 -12.79
N THR A 100 -3.81 7.77 -11.66
CA THR A 100 -5.08 7.16 -11.26
C THR A 100 -5.98 8.19 -10.60
N TRP A 101 -7.27 7.85 -10.50
CA TRP A 101 -8.24 8.70 -9.81
C TRP A 101 -7.78 9.07 -8.38
N THR A 102 -7.23 8.11 -7.63
CA THR A 102 -6.73 8.33 -6.26
C THR A 102 -5.60 9.35 -6.19
N GLY A 103 -4.64 9.30 -7.12
CA GLY A 103 -3.54 10.29 -7.18
C GLY A 103 -4.06 11.69 -7.54
N ILE A 104 -4.96 11.78 -8.52
CA ILE A 104 -5.57 13.04 -8.97
C ILE A 104 -6.41 13.67 -7.86
N GLU A 105 -7.21 12.88 -7.13
CA GLU A 105 -8.02 13.38 -6.02
C GLU A 105 -7.17 13.88 -4.86
N LEU A 106 -6.05 13.23 -4.55
CA LEU A 106 -5.11 13.73 -3.54
C LEU A 106 -4.52 15.09 -3.93
N ILE A 107 -4.07 15.22 -5.18
CA ILE A 107 -3.56 16.48 -5.74
C ILE A 107 -4.61 17.59 -5.62
N ASN A 108 -5.85 17.29 -6.00
CA ASN A 108 -6.93 18.28 -5.98
C ASN A 108 -7.34 18.67 -4.56
N ALA A 109 -7.45 17.69 -3.65
CA ALA A 109 -7.85 17.88 -2.26
C ALA A 109 -6.84 18.73 -1.48
N LEU A 110 -5.54 18.48 -1.65
CA LEU A 110 -4.47 19.24 -1.01
C LEU A 110 -4.02 20.47 -1.82
N GLY A 111 -4.51 20.62 -3.04
CA GLY A 111 -4.11 21.67 -3.99
C GLY A 111 -4.73 23.02 -3.67
N ALA A 112 -5.52 23.57 -4.59
CA ALA A 112 -6.09 24.92 -4.44
C ALA A 112 -7.45 24.96 -3.74
N GLY A 113 -8.24 23.88 -3.83
CA GLY A 113 -9.64 23.86 -3.38
C GLY A 113 -9.79 24.14 -1.87
N LEU A 114 -9.23 23.27 -1.04
CA LEU A 114 -9.30 23.41 0.41
C LEU A 114 -8.70 24.74 0.91
N PRO A 115 -7.48 25.18 0.52
CA PRO A 115 -6.93 26.45 0.98
C PRO A 115 -7.79 27.67 0.66
N GLN A 116 -8.41 27.72 -0.52
CA GLN A 116 -9.31 28.82 -0.90
C GLN A 116 -10.55 28.86 0.02
N THR A 117 -11.17 27.72 0.28
CA THR A 117 -12.31 27.63 1.19
C THR A 117 -11.90 28.04 2.61
N LEU A 118 -10.78 27.55 3.11
CA LEU A 118 -10.27 27.86 4.46
C LEU A 118 -9.98 29.36 4.66
N ASN A 119 -9.46 30.04 3.64
CA ASN A 119 -9.19 31.49 3.69
C ASN A 119 -10.48 32.33 3.74
N SER A 120 -11.62 31.79 3.33
CA SER A 120 -12.93 32.47 3.43
C SER A 120 -13.59 32.36 4.81
N LEU A 121 -13.05 31.53 5.70
CA LEU A 121 -13.65 31.23 6.99
C LEU A 121 -13.33 32.30 8.04
N THR A 122 -14.26 32.50 8.97
CA THR A 122 -13.98 33.29 10.17
C THR A 122 -12.90 32.63 11.03
N ARG A 123 -12.26 33.41 11.91
CA ARG A 123 -11.21 32.88 12.80
C ARG A 123 -11.66 31.69 13.63
N ALA A 124 -12.87 31.75 14.20
CA ALA A 124 -13.41 30.67 15.01
C ALA A 124 -13.65 29.39 14.18
N GLN A 125 -14.19 29.53 12.96
CA GLN A 125 -14.38 28.41 12.05
C GLN A 125 -13.06 27.79 11.61
N ARG A 126 -12.04 28.60 11.30
CA ARG A 126 -10.69 28.12 10.98
C ARG A 126 -10.12 27.25 12.09
N LEU A 127 -10.20 27.71 13.35
CA LEU A 127 -9.72 26.94 14.49
C LEU A 127 -10.45 25.59 14.64
N SER A 128 -11.79 25.60 14.60
CA SER A 128 -12.57 24.35 14.68
C SER A 128 -12.28 23.38 13.54
N VAL A 129 -12.13 23.89 12.31
CA VAL A 129 -11.79 23.05 11.14
C VAL A 129 -10.37 22.50 11.26
N ALA A 130 -9.41 23.31 11.71
CA ALA A 130 -8.04 22.84 11.89
C ALA A 130 -7.92 21.76 12.98
N ASP A 131 -8.69 21.86 14.05
CA ASP A 131 -8.71 20.85 15.10
C ASP A 131 -9.31 19.53 14.62
N GLU A 132 -10.35 19.60 13.78
CA GLU A 132 -10.92 18.42 13.13
C GLU A 132 -9.94 17.76 12.15
N LEU A 133 -9.30 18.54 11.27
CA LEU A 133 -8.26 18.02 10.38
C LEU A 133 -7.10 17.38 11.15
N ALA A 134 -6.70 17.99 12.28
CA ALA A 134 -5.66 17.43 13.15
C ALA A 134 -6.11 16.14 13.85
N ALA A 135 -7.38 16.04 14.23
CA ALA A 135 -7.93 14.82 14.82
C ALA A 135 -7.97 13.67 13.81
N ASP A 136 -8.38 13.93 12.57
CA ASP A 136 -8.37 12.96 11.48
C ASP A 136 -6.94 12.51 11.13
N ALA A 137 -6.00 13.45 11.04
CA ALA A 137 -4.57 13.19 10.85
C ALA A 137 -3.96 12.34 11.97
N THR A 138 -4.27 12.67 13.23
CA THR A 138 -3.80 11.89 14.39
C THR A 138 -4.34 10.46 14.34
N ALA A 139 -5.60 10.28 13.96
CA ALA A 139 -6.19 8.95 13.81
C ALA A 139 -5.50 8.13 12.71
N ARG A 140 -5.16 8.75 11.57
CA ARG A 140 -4.36 8.10 10.52
C ARG A 140 -2.98 7.70 11.02
N ALA A 141 -2.26 8.61 11.67
CA ALA A 141 -0.93 8.31 12.22
C ALA A 141 -0.97 7.15 13.22
N GLU A 142 -1.98 7.12 14.09
CA GLU A 142 -2.17 6.02 15.04
C GLU A 142 -2.55 4.71 14.33
N SER A 143 -3.35 4.76 13.27
CA SER A 143 -3.68 3.58 12.45
C SER A 143 -2.43 2.98 11.81
N LEU A 144 -1.54 3.82 11.27
CA LEU A 144 -0.28 3.38 10.65
C LEU A 144 0.70 2.81 11.67
N ARG A 145 0.56 3.18 12.96
CA ARG A 145 1.34 2.60 14.05
C ARG A 145 0.76 1.26 14.52
N LEU A 146 -0.57 1.15 14.56
CA LEU A 146 -1.28 0.02 15.15
C LEU A 146 -1.51 -1.11 14.14
N LEU A 147 -2.15 -0.83 13.00
CA LEU A 147 -2.64 -1.85 12.08
C LEU A 147 -1.54 -2.78 11.52
N PRO A 148 -0.32 -2.30 11.24
CA PRO A 148 0.78 -3.20 10.85
C PRO A 148 1.15 -4.24 11.90
N THR A 149 0.81 -4.02 13.17
CA THR A 149 1.10 -4.98 14.24
C THR A 149 0.08 -6.14 14.32
N GLY A 150 -0.95 -6.12 13.46
CA GLY A 150 -2.00 -7.14 13.43
C GLY A 150 -3.08 -6.97 14.49
N TYR A 151 -3.09 -5.86 15.22
CA TYR A 151 -4.07 -5.58 16.27
C TYR A 151 -5.10 -4.54 15.83
N ASP A 152 -6.37 -4.84 16.09
CA ASP A 152 -7.46 -3.88 15.95
C ASP A 152 -7.48 -2.85 17.10
N PRO A 153 -8.08 -1.67 16.88
CA PRO A 153 -8.27 -0.69 17.95
C PRO A 153 -9.13 -1.25 19.08
N SER A 154 -8.68 -1.07 20.34
CA SER A 154 -9.45 -1.50 21.51
C SER A 154 -10.67 -0.63 21.80
N GLU A 155 -10.70 0.60 21.27
CA GLU A 155 -11.83 1.51 21.42
C GLU A 155 -12.80 1.33 20.24
N PRO A 156 -14.07 0.92 20.47
CA PRO A 156 -15.04 0.70 19.39
C PRO A 156 -15.38 1.96 18.58
N ALA A 157 -15.22 3.13 19.19
CA ALA A 157 -15.46 4.44 18.56
C ALA A 157 -14.23 5.02 17.84
N SER A 158 -13.11 4.29 17.83
CA SER A 158 -11.86 4.74 17.23
C SER A 158 -12.03 5.10 15.76
N ARG A 159 -11.45 6.22 15.34
CA ARG A 159 -11.40 6.61 13.93
C ARG A 159 -10.57 5.65 13.08
N ILE A 160 -9.78 4.75 13.67
CA ILE A 160 -9.01 3.72 12.93
C ILE A 160 -9.92 2.80 12.11
N TRP A 161 -11.17 2.58 12.55
CA TRP A 161 -12.19 1.84 11.80
C TRP A 161 -12.48 2.43 10.41
N GLN A 162 -12.10 3.68 10.16
CA GLN A 162 -12.15 4.31 8.84
C GLN A 162 -11.33 3.57 7.78
N ALA A 163 -10.29 2.82 8.17
CA ALA A 163 -9.50 1.99 7.28
C ALA A 163 -10.33 0.83 6.67
N ALA A 164 -11.33 0.34 7.41
CA ALA A 164 -12.24 -0.69 6.91
C ALA A 164 -13.14 -0.16 5.77
N ASP A 165 -13.44 1.13 5.77
CA ASP A 165 -14.24 1.77 4.72
C ASP A 165 -13.46 2.02 3.43
N ILE A 166 -12.17 2.36 3.52
CA ILE A 166 -11.29 2.50 2.36
C ILE A 166 -11.32 1.19 1.56
N THR A 167 -10.96 0.11 2.24
CA THR A 167 -10.89 -1.24 1.64
C THR A 167 -12.25 -1.70 1.12
N ARG A 168 -13.37 -1.29 1.75
CA ARG A 168 -14.74 -1.54 1.28
C ARG A 168 -15.12 -0.72 0.04
N ALA A 169 -14.73 0.55 -0.04
CA ALA A 169 -14.96 1.36 -1.25
C ALA A 169 -14.21 0.75 -2.44
N THR A 170 -12.98 0.28 -2.20
CA THR A 170 -12.19 -0.45 -3.20
C THR A 170 -12.81 -1.81 -3.55
N LYS A 171 -13.40 -2.52 -2.57
CA LYS A 171 -14.19 -3.75 -2.77
C LYS A 171 -15.33 -3.56 -3.76
N MET A 172 -16.06 -2.46 -3.69
CA MET A 172 -17.25 -2.26 -4.52
C MET A 172 -16.95 -1.70 -5.91
N GLY A 173 -15.68 -1.60 -6.30
CA GLY A 173 -15.26 -1.17 -7.63
C GLY A 173 -15.72 0.25 -7.96
N LEU A 174 -15.95 1.10 -6.96
CA LEU A 174 -16.52 2.43 -7.15
C LEU A 174 -15.58 3.39 -7.89
N THR A 175 -14.27 3.10 -7.99
CA THR A 175 -13.29 3.93 -8.69
C THR A 175 -12.08 3.14 -9.20
N GLY A 176 -12.04 2.86 -10.51
CA GLY A 176 -10.81 2.53 -11.26
C GLY A 176 -10.23 1.12 -11.09
N ALA A 177 -9.43 0.71 -12.08
CA ALA A 177 -8.79 -0.60 -12.13
C ALA A 177 -7.69 -0.70 -11.07
N LEU A 178 -7.99 -1.38 -9.96
CA LEU A 178 -6.97 -2.29 -9.44
C LEU A 178 -6.55 -3.19 -10.60
N PRO A 179 -5.27 -3.56 -10.75
CA PRO A 179 -4.82 -4.47 -11.81
C PRO A 179 -5.81 -5.63 -11.90
N ASP A 180 -6.40 -5.88 -13.08
CA ASP A 180 -7.71 -6.54 -13.31
C ASP A 180 -7.93 -7.96 -12.71
N GLY A 181 -7.02 -8.49 -11.89
CA GLY A 181 -7.23 -9.66 -11.00
C GLY A 181 -7.37 -9.35 -9.49
N ALA A 182 -6.86 -8.21 -8.99
CA ALA A 182 -6.84 -7.86 -7.57
C ALA A 182 -8.20 -7.38 -7.03
N SER A 183 -9.04 -6.79 -7.89
CA SER A 183 -10.41 -6.34 -7.54
C SER A 183 -11.31 -7.51 -7.12
N GLY A 184 -11.28 -8.61 -7.88
CA GLY A 184 -12.04 -9.83 -7.56
C GLY A 184 -11.56 -10.55 -6.30
N TRP A 185 -10.29 -10.39 -5.91
CA TRP A 185 -9.79 -10.88 -4.63
C TRP A 185 -10.27 -10.02 -3.47
N MET A 186 -10.14 -8.70 -3.58
CA MET A 186 -10.59 -7.80 -2.52
C MET A 186 -12.09 -7.94 -2.26
N VAL A 187 -12.90 -8.15 -3.32
CA VAL A 187 -14.32 -8.49 -3.21
C VAL A 187 -14.58 -9.74 -2.36
N ARG A 188 -13.73 -10.75 -2.47
CA ARG A 188 -13.90 -12.06 -1.81
C ARG A 188 -13.33 -12.09 -0.39
N VAL A 189 -12.18 -11.45 -0.18
CA VAL A 189 -11.46 -11.46 1.10
C VAL A 189 -12.03 -10.45 2.10
N PHE A 190 -12.49 -9.28 1.65
CA PHE A 190 -12.96 -8.22 2.54
C PHE A 190 -14.49 -8.23 2.68
N ASP A 191 -15.09 -9.25 3.27
CA ASP A 191 -16.49 -9.16 3.75
C ASP A 191 -16.63 -8.16 4.93
N THR A 192 -17.83 -7.99 5.47
CA THR A 192 -18.09 -7.08 6.60
C THR A 192 -17.50 -7.55 7.92
N ASP A 193 -16.97 -8.77 7.99
CA ASP A 193 -16.70 -9.47 9.26
C ASP A 193 -15.24 -9.34 9.71
N HIS A 194 -14.37 -8.78 8.86
CA HIS A 194 -12.94 -8.58 9.17
C HIS A 194 -12.67 -7.19 9.75
N GLY A 195 -11.82 -7.14 10.79
CA GLY A 195 -11.37 -5.91 11.44
C GLY A 195 -10.29 -5.14 10.66
N PRO A 196 -10.00 -3.87 11.01
CA PRO A 196 -9.12 -3.01 10.23
C PRO A 196 -7.69 -3.55 10.11
N ALA A 197 -7.16 -4.30 11.08
CA ALA A 197 -5.80 -4.84 11.02
C ALA A 197 -5.68 -5.97 10.00
N GLU A 198 -6.66 -6.86 9.95
CA GLU A 198 -6.73 -7.93 8.97
C GLU A 198 -6.86 -7.37 7.55
N ARG A 199 -7.71 -6.35 7.40
CA ARG A 199 -7.87 -5.61 6.16
C ARG A 199 -6.57 -4.91 5.72
N TRP A 200 -5.83 -4.37 6.68
CA TRP A 200 -4.53 -3.75 6.43
C TRP A 200 -3.47 -4.76 5.99
N GLY A 201 -3.45 -5.96 6.61
CA GLY A 201 -2.60 -7.07 6.20
C GLY A 201 -2.85 -7.50 4.75
N ALA A 202 -4.12 -7.68 4.38
CA ALA A 202 -4.52 -8.00 3.02
C ALA A 202 -4.10 -6.93 2.00
N ARG A 203 -4.22 -5.65 2.36
CA ARG A 203 -3.69 -4.54 1.57
C ARG A 203 -2.17 -4.66 1.39
N ASN A 204 -1.43 -5.00 2.45
CA ASN A 204 0.03 -5.12 2.38
C ASN A 204 0.46 -6.23 1.42
N LEU A 205 -0.26 -7.36 1.42
CA LEU A 205 -0.04 -8.43 0.47
C LEU A 205 -0.23 -7.94 -0.99
N LEU A 206 -1.31 -7.22 -1.26
CA LEU A 206 -1.56 -6.65 -2.60
C LEU A 206 -0.45 -5.70 -3.05
N HIS A 207 -0.02 -4.79 -2.17
CA HIS A 207 1.10 -3.90 -2.47
C HIS A 207 2.37 -4.64 -2.87
N ARG A 208 2.64 -5.76 -2.21
CA ARG A 208 3.81 -6.59 -2.51
C ARG A 208 3.68 -7.29 -3.86
N LEU A 209 2.49 -7.79 -4.16
CA LEU A 209 2.19 -8.41 -5.46
C LEU A 209 2.34 -7.40 -6.61
N GLU A 210 1.85 -6.17 -6.44
CA GLU A 210 2.05 -5.09 -7.43
C GLU A 210 3.53 -4.75 -7.65
N GLN A 211 4.33 -4.75 -6.57
CA GLN A 211 5.76 -4.54 -6.65
C GLN A 211 6.48 -5.70 -7.37
N LEU A 212 6.04 -6.95 -7.18
CA LEU A 212 6.55 -8.09 -7.95
C LEU A 212 6.20 -7.97 -9.43
N ALA A 213 4.97 -7.58 -9.75
CA ALA A 213 4.53 -7.37 -11.13
C ALA A 213 5.33 -6.25 -11.83
N ALA A 214 5.55 -5.13 -11.12
CA ALA A 214 6.38 -4.04 -11.61
C ALA A 214 7.83 -4.49 -11.83
N ALA A 215 8.42 -5.20 -10.87
CA ALA A 215 9.77 -5.76 -10.97
C ALA A 215 9.90 -6.71 -12.16
N ALA A 216 8.96 -7.64 -12.34
CA ALA A 216 8.95 -8.59 -13.45
C ALA A 216 8.96 -7.88 -14.81
N LYS A 217 8.14 -6.83 -14.98
CA LYS A 217 8.11 -5.98 -16.18
C LYS A 217 9.45 -5.28 -16.42
N THR A 218 10.07 -4.71 -15.39
CA THR A 218 11.34 -3.99 -15.52
C THR A 218 12.48 -4.89 -16.01
N VAL A 219 12.48 -6.15 -15.60
CA VAL A 219 13.59 -7.08 -15.87
C VAL A 219 13.26 -8.05 -17.01
N ASN A 220 12.11 -7.86 -17.67
CA ASN A 220 11.56 -8.74 -18.71
C ASN A 220 11.51 -10.22 -18.26
N ALA A 221 11.24 -10.45 -16.99
CA ALA A 221 11.06 -11.78 -16.42
C ALA A 221 9.60 -12.25 -16.59
N ARG A 222 9.40 -13.56 -16.55
CA ARG A 222 8.05 -14.12 -16.48
C ARG A 222 7.43 -13.74 -15.14
N GLY A 223 6.34 -12.96 -15.21
CA GLY A 223 5.47 -12.66 -14.09
C GLY A 223 4.15 -13.42 -14.18
N GLY A 224 3.49 -13.66 -13.05
CA GLY A 224 2.20 -14.37 -12.99
C GLY A 224 1.11 -13.79 -13.89
N ALA A 225 1.06 -12.46 -14.06
CA ALA A 225 0.12 -11.77 -14.93
C ALA A 225 0.14 -12.21 -16.41
N GLU A 226 1.26 -12.73 -16.94
CA GLU A 226 1.32 -13.25 -18.32
C GLU A 226 0.72 -14.65 -18.46
N LEU A 227 0.62 -15.41 -17.35
CA LEU A 227 0.14 -16.78 -17.33
C LEU A 227 -1.34 -16.88 -16.92
N ASP A 228 -1.86 -15.90 -16.17
CA ASP A 228 -3.29 -15.79 -15.83
C ASP A 228 -3.67 -14.33 -15.48
N SER A 229 -4.21 -13.61 -16.47
CA SER A 229 -4.65 -12.21 -16.31
C SER A 229 -5.85 -12.03 -15.38
N VAL A 230 -6.55 -13.12 -15.03
CA VAL A 230 -7.73 -13.09 -14.15
C VAL A 230 -7.32 -13.13 -12.67
N SER A 231 -6.13 -13.64 -12.36
CA SER A 231 -5.79 -13.93 -10.97
C SER A 231 -5.06 -12.82 -10.24
N GLY A 232 -4.08 -12.10 -10.80
CA GLY A 232 -3.34 -10.96 -10.20
C GLY A 232 -2.62 -11.21 -8.85
N LEU A 233 -3.11 -12.15 -8.06
CA LEU A 233 -2.61 -12.69 -6.80
C LEU A 233 -1.57 -13.77 -6.98
N MET A 234 -1.39 -14.19 -8.23
CA MET A 234 -0.37 -15.14 -8.61
C MET A 234 0.85 -14.39 -9.11
N ASP A 235 0.94 -13.08 -8.91
CA ASP A 235 2.12 -12.32 -9.26
C ASP A 235 3.29 -12.82 -8.42
N HIS A 236 4.23 -13.39 -9.14
CA HIS A 236 5.48 -13.92 -8.66
C HIS A 236 6.57 -13.44 -9.61
N LEU A 237 7.80 -13.44 -9.13
CA LEU A 237 8.97 -13.09 -9.92
C LEU A 237 9.83 -14.34 -10.10
N VAL A 238 10.07 -14.75 -11.35
CA VAL A 238 11.00 -15.83 -11.68
C VAL A 238 12.27 -15.26 -12.29
N LEU A 239 13.42 -15.48 -11.65
CA LEU A 239 14.72 -15.03 -12.15
C LEU A 239 15.63 -16.23 -12.46
N PRO A 240 16.43 -16.18 -13.54
CA PRO A 240 17.49 -17.16 -13.76
C PRO A 240 18.51 -17.15 -12.61
N ALA A 241 18.88 -18.31 -12.06
CA ALA A 241 19.87 -18.38 -10.98
C ALA A 241 21.29 -17.97 -11.44
N THR A 242 21.54 -17.88 -12.75
CA THR A 242 22.78 -17.32 -13.32
C THR A 242 23.05 -15.87 -12.90
N LEU A 243 22.04 -15.14 -12.43
CA LEU A 243 22.20 -13.80 -11.86
C LEU A 243 22.89 -13.81 -10.47
N PHE A 244 22.94 -14.98 -9.82
CA PHE A 244 23.53 -15.21 -8.51
C PHE A 244 24.84 -16.02 -8.58
N GLY A 245 25.46 -16.09 -9.77
CA GLY A 245 26.70 -16.86 -9.98
C GLY A 245 26.49 -18.38 -10.16
N VAL A 246 25.24 -18.86 -10.30
CA VAL A 246 25.01 -20.26 -10.72
C VAL A 246 25.27 -20.37 -12.22
N HIS A 247 26.46 -20.83 -12.59
CA HIS A 247 26.68 -21.43 -13.90
C HIS A 247 26.65 -22.95 -13.73
N ILE A 248 25.67 -23.60 -14.35
CA ILE A 248 25.72 -25.05 -14.48
C ILE A 248 26.67 -25.33 -15.63
N ASP A 249 27.92 -25.60 -15.27
CA ASP A 249 28.90 -26.03 -16.26
C ASP A 249 28.49 -27.42 -16.76
N HIS A 250 28.15 -27.51 -18.04
CA HIS A 250 27.78 -28.74 -18.72
C HIS A 250 28.98 -29.45 -19.34
N SER A 251 30.19 -28.90 -19.20
CA SER A 251 31.37 -29.42 -19.89
C SER A 251 31.87 -30.75 -19.30
N ASP A 252 31.72 -30.98 -18.00
CA ASP A 252 32.32 -32.14 -17.33
C ASP A 252 31.34 -32.91 -16.43
N LEU A 253 31.37 -34.25 -16.51
CA LEU A 253 30.57 -35.21 -15.71
C LEU A 253 30.86 -35.18 -14.19
N SER A 254 31.61 -34.20 -13.69
CA SER A 254 32.14 -34.14 -12.32
C SER A 254 31.35 -33.24 -11.35
N GLY A 255 30.12 -32.86 -11.69
CA GLY A 255 29.25 -32.08 -10.80
C GLY A 255 29.33 -30.57 -11.00
N THR A 256 28.34 -29.87 -10.49
CA THR A 256 28.20 -28.42 -10.70
C THR A 256 29.24 -27.65 -9.88
N ALA A 257 30.04 -26.83 -10.55
CA ALA A 257 30.87 -25.84 -9.89
C ALA A 257 30.03 -24.58 -9.62
N VAL A 258 29.98 -24.13 -8.37
CA VAL A 258 29.52 -22.78 -8.03
C VAL A 258 30.67 -21.85 -8.40
N SER A 259 30.47 -20.97 -9.39
CA SER A 259 31.51 -20.00 -9.75
C SER A 259 31.61 -18.92 -8.65
N ASP A 260 32.84 -18.48 -8.36
CA ASP A 260 33.10 -17.29 -7.54
C ASP A 260 32.66 -15.99 -8.25
N ASP A 261 32.16 -16.07 -9.49
CA ASP A 261 31.61 -14.97 -10.29
C ASP A 261 30.20 -14.52 -9.80
N VAL A 262 29.97 -14.49 -8.50
CA VAL A 262 28.78 -13.82 -7.93
C VAL A 262 28.86 -12.35 -8.35
N HIS A 263 27.81 -11.86 -9.02
CA HIS A 263 27.77 -10.48 -9.47
C HIS A 263 28.07 -9.53 -8.29
N PRO A 264 29.02 -8.59 -8.40
CA PRO A 264 29.49 -7.77 -7.26
C PRO A 264 28.37 -7.03 -6.52
N ALA A 265 27.30 -6.67 -7.25
CA ALA A 265 26.15 -5.98 -6.69
C ALA A 265 25.17 -6.89 -5.91
N VAL A 266 25.24 -8.22 -6.11
CA VAL A 266 24.49 -9.22 -5.34
C VAL A 266 25.32 -9.72 -4.15
N ALA A 267 26.65 -9.70 -4.28
CA ALA A 267 27.60 -10.18 -3.27
C ALA A 267 27.50 -9.48 -1.90
N GLN A 268 26.83 -8.33 -1.81
CA GLN A 268 26.61 -7.58 -0.57
C GLN A 268 25.18 -7.69 -0.01
N SER A 269 24.31 -8.50 -0.64
CA SER A 269 22.94 -8.71 -0.14
C SER A 269 22.90 -9.80 0.94
N SER A 270 21.98 -9.67 1.91
CA SER A 270 21.75 -10.67 2.96
C SER A 270 21.40 -12.07 2.42
N LEU A 271 20.89 -12.12 1.19
CA LEU A 271 20.55 -13.35 0.51
C LEU A 271 21.76 -14.04 -0.11
N ALA A 272 22.82 -13.29 -0.42
CA ALA A 272 24.05 -13.88 -0.93
C ALA A 272 24.73 -14.75 0.13
N ASP A 273 24.62 -14.41 1.41
CA ASP A 273 25.16 -15.24 2.50
C ASP A 273 24.33 -16.52 2.67
N ALA A 274 22.99 -16.42 2.76
CA ALA A 274 22.10 -17.59 2.81
C ALA A 274 22.27 -18.51 1.60
N TYR A 275 22.49 -17.91 0.42
CA TYR A 275 22.75 -18.62 -0.82
C TYR A 275 24.14 -19.28 -0.84
N ARG A 276 25.21 -18.61 -0.39
CA ARG A 276 26.56 -19.19 -0.28
C ARG A 276 26.60 -20.36 0.70
N ASP A 277 25.92 -20.22 1.84
CA ASP A 277 25.79 -21.29 2.83
C ASP A 277 25.09 -22.52 2.23
N TYR A 278 24.06 -22.33 1.41
CA TYR A 278 23.39 -23.44 0.74
C TYR A 278 24.25 -24.04 -0.39
N ALA A 279 24.83 -23.20 -1.25
CA ALA A 279 25.62 -23.59 -2.40
C ALA A 279 26.90 -24.36 -2.00
N ALA A 280 27.50 -24.03 -0.85
CA ALA A 280 28.63 -24.78 -0.28
C ALA A 280 28.26 -26.21 0.15
N ASN A 281 26.96 -26.49 0.33
CA ASN A 281 26.45 -27.75 0.90
C ASN A 281 25.59 -28.57 -0.08
N ALA A 282 25.31 -28.09 -1.30
CA ALA A 282 24.40 -28.73 -2.24
C ALA A 282 25.09 -29.14 -3.54
N GLU A 283 25.00 -30.43 -3.90
CA GLU A 283 25.32 -30.89 -5.26
C GLU A 283 24.19 -30.47 -6.21
N PHE A 284 24.43 -29.54 -7.13
CA PHE A 284 23.52 -29.31 -8.25
C PHE A 284 23.79 -30.37 -9.32
N VAL A 285 22.75 -31.05 -9.78
CA VAL A 285 22.87 -32.04 -10.87
C VAL A 285 21.69 -31.82 -11.81
N HIS A 286 21.98 -31.10 -12.90
CA HIS A 286 21.16 -30.86 -14.08
C HIS A 286 19.87 -30.01 -13.92
N GLY A 287 19.79 -28.96 -14.76
CA GLY A 287 18.61 -28.12 -15.00
C GLY A 287 18.79 -26.69 -14.52
N ASP A 288 18.36 -25.70 -15.32
CA ASP A 288 18.42 -24.28 -14.97
C ASP A 288 17.73 -24.03 -13.63
N ALA A 289 18.50 -23.71 -12.59
CA ALA A 289 17.93 -23.28 -11.33
C ALA A 289 17.27 -21.90 -11.52
N VAL A 290 16.12 -21.71 -10.89
CA VAL A 290 15.39 -20.43 -10.92
C VAL A 290 15.10 -19.97 -9.51
N LEU A 291 15.24 -18.68 -9.28
CA LEU A 291 14.74 -18.04 -8.09
C LEU A 291 13.25 -17.74 -8.32
N TYR A 292 12.41 -18.17 -7.38
CA TYR A 292 10.99 -17.89 -7.34
C TYR A 292 10.71 -17.02 -6.13
N ILE A 293 10.09 -15.86 -6.35
CA ILE A 293 9.67 -14.96 -5.27
C ILE A 293 8.16 -14.81 -5.38
N GLY A 294 7.45 -15.20 -4.33
CA GLY A 294 6.00 -15.18 -4.31
C GLY A 294 5.44 -15.40 -2.91
N PRO A 295 4.12 -15.25 -2.74
CA PRO A 295 3.48 -15.51 -1.46
C PRO A 295 3.54 -17.01 -1.08
N ASP A 296 3.79 -17.29 0.20
CA ASP A 296 3.72 -18.65 0.78
C ASP A 296 2.26 -19.06 0.97
N ILE A 297 1.63 -19.45 -0.14
CA ILE A 297 0.25 -19.92 -0.17
C ILE A 297 0.26 -21.27 -0.88
N ASP A 298 -0.35 -22.31 -0.30
CA ASP A 298 -0.51 -23.60 -0.98
C ASP A 298 -1.57 -23.48 -2.09
N MET A 299 -1.07 -23.10 -3.26
CA MET A 299 -1.79 -22.89 -4.51
C MET A 299 -2.63 -24.09 -4.99
N ARG A 300 -2.46 -25.29 -4.40
CA ARG A 300 -3.09 -26.53 -4.87
C ARG A 300 -4.12 -27.13 -3.89
N LYS A 301 -4.18 -26.70 -2.63
CA LYS A 301 -4.95 -27.41 -1.59
C LYS A 301 -6.09 -26.67 -0.93
N THR A 302 -6.26 -25.39 -1.19
CA THR A 302 -7.41 -24.62 -0.73
C THR A 302 -7.97 -23.85 -1.90
N ALA A 303 -9.25 -23.50 -1.86
CA ALA A 303 -9.70 -22.41 -2.71
C ALA A 303 -8.69 -21.27 -2.42
N PRO A 304 -7.93 -20.74 -3.41
CA PRO A 304 -6.81 -19.81 -3.17
C PRO A 304 -7.24 -18.46 -2.55
N TRP A 305 -8.49 -18.39 -2.11
CA TRP A 305 -9.24 -17.28 -1.55
C TRP A 305 -9.47 -17.46 -0.04
N ASP A 306 -9.12 -18.62 0.54
CA ASP A 306 -9.23 -18.90 1.97
C ASP A 306 -8.01 -18.38 2.74
N ARG A 307 -8.07 -17.08 3.07
CA ARG A 307 -7.57 -16.44 4.31
C ARG A 307 -6.16 -16.76 4.82
N ASP A 308 -5.12 -16.48 4.04
CA ASP A 308 -3.87 -16.01 4.65
C ASP A 308 -3.52 -14.61 4.14
N VAL A 309 -4.28 -13.62 4.63
CA VAL A 309 -4.01 -12.20 4.39
C VAL A 309 -2.70 -11.73 5.04
N PHE A 310 -2.10 -12.60 5.84
CA PHE A 310 -0.78 -12.49 6.41
C PHE A 310 0.19 -13.50 5.78
N ALA A 311 -0.03 -13.86 4.51
CA ALA A 311 0.91 -14.67 3.76
C ALA A 311 2.26 -13.95 3.67
N LYS A 312 3.30 -14.65 4.12
CA LYS A 312 4.68 -14.20 4.00
C LYS A 312 5.10 -14.27 2.53
N ILE A 313 6.09 -13.48 2.15
CA ILE A 313 6.73 -13.65 0.85
C ILE A 313 7.92 -14.58 1.02
N GLU A 314 7.91 -15.70 0.32
CA GLU A 314 9.03 -16.62 0.26
C GLU A 314 9.91 -16.34 -0.95
N ILE A 315 11.20 -16.55 -0.73
CA ILE A 315 12.24 -16.46 -1.74
C ILE A 315 12.81 -17.86 -1.85
N GLU A 316 12.43 -18.57 -2.90
CA GLU A 316 12.71 -19.98 -3.07
C GLU A 316 13.66 -20.23 -4.24
N LEU A 317 14.62 -21.14 -4.06
CA LEU A 317 15.42 -21.67 -5.15
C LEU A 317 14.81 -22.98 -5.64
N TYR A 318 14.35 -23.00 -6.90
CA TYR A 318 13.83 -24.18 -7.57
C TYR A 318 14.91 -24.82 -8.42
N MET A 319 15.21 -26.10 -8.15
CA MET A 319 16.27 -26.88 -8.82
C MET A 319 15.70 -28.07 -9.60
N GLY A 320 14.64 -27.84 -10.36
CA GLY A 320 13.99 -28.88 -11.17
C GLY A 320 13.49 -30.08 -10.33
N ARG A 321 13.99 -31.28 -10.60
CA ARG A 321 13.52 -32.54 -9.96
C ARG A 321 14.04 -32.77 -8.53
N ARG A 322 15.01 -31.99 -8.05
CA ARG A 322 15.64 -32.18 -6.72
C ARG A 322 14.92 -31.46 -5.57
N GLY A 323 13.92 -30.64 -5.86
CA GLY A 323 13.11 -29.96 -4.85
C GLY A 323 13.28 -28.44 -4.85
N LYS A 324 12.60 -27.79 -3.88
CA LYS A 324 12.63 -26.35 -3.63
C LYS A 324 13.29 -26.09 -2.27
N VAL A 325 14.00 -24.97 -2.15
CA VAL A 325 14.61 -24.52 -0.88
C VAL A 325 14.24 -23.07 -0.63
N THR A 326 13.67 -22.79 0.54
CA THR A 326 13.41 -21.42 0.98
C THR A 326 14.72 -20.78 1.44
N LEU A 327 15.18 -19.77 0.70
CA LEU A 327 16.39 -19.01 1.02
C LEU A 327 16.11 -17.92 2.06
N ALA A 328 14.91 -17.34 2.00
CA ALA A 328 14.46 -16.34 2.95
C ALA A 328 12.94 -16.27 2.96
N THR A 329 12.43 -15.80 4.10
CA THR A 329 11.00 -15.54 4.31
C THR A 329 10.88 -14.10 4.81
N LEU A 330 10.14 -13.28 4.07
CA LEU A 330 9.89 -11.89 4.41
C LEU A 330 8.55 -11.79 5.12
N ASP A 331 8.60 -11.31 6.36
CA ASP A 331 7.42 -11.10 7.20
C ASP A 331 6.45 -10.11 6.54
N VAL A 332 5.14 -10.30 6.76
CA VAL A 332 4.05 -9.48 6.19
C VAL A 332 4.16 -8.00 6.55
N THR A 333 4.83 -7.71 7.65
CA THR A 333 5.00 -6.36 8.16
C THR A 333 6.21 -5.64 7.57
N ASP A 334 7.20 -6.37 7.04
CA ASP A 334 8.45 -5.84 6.52
C ASP A 334 8.39 -5.39 5.04
N THR A 335 7.55 -4.39 4.74
CA THR A 335 7.42 -3.87 3.37
C THR A 335 8.68 -3.12 2.91
N ALA A 336 9.39 -2.45 3.82
CA ALA A 336 10.63 -1.75 3.49
C ALA A 336 11.78 -2.72 3.16
N GLY A 337 11.94 -3.78 3.94
CA GLY A 337 12.91 -4.84 3.65
C GLY A 337 12.56 -5.59 2.37
N PHE A 338 11.28 -5.81 2.09
CA PHE A 338 10.83 -6.35 0.81
C PHE A 338 11.17 -5.46 -0.39
N VAL A 339 10.90 -4.14 -0.31
CA VAL A 339 11.26 -3.18 -1.37
C VAL A 339 12.78 -3.08 -1.53
N ALA A 340 13.54 -3.08 -0.44
CA ALA A 340 15.00 -3.08 -0.51
C ALA A 340 15.54 -4.37 -1.16
N ALA A 341 14.98 -5.52 -0.81
CA ALA A 341 15.32 -6.80 -1.45
C ALA A 341 15.00 -6.77 -2.95
N LEU A 342 13.79 -6.36 -3.33
CA LEU A 342 13.37 -6.23 -4.73
C LEU A 342 14.19 -5.20 -5.51
N GLY A 343 14.42 -4.00 -4.95
CA GLY A 343 15.16 -2.92 -5.59
C GLY A 343 16.60 -3.33 -5.87
N ASN A 344 17.27 -3.91 -4.86
CA ASN A 344 18.59 -4.50 -5.06
C ASN A 344 18.57 -5.54 -6.18
N TRP A 345 17.53 -6.37 -6.29
CA TRP A 345 17.44 -7.37 -7.37
C TRP A 345 17.16 -6.77 -8.75
N VAL A 346 16.16 -5.89 -8.88
CA VAL A 346 15.76 -5.26 -10.15
C VAL A 346 16.93 -4.47 -10.73
N THR A 347 17.58 -3.65 -9.93
CA THR A 347 18.77 -2.89 -10.35
C THR A 347 19.90 -3.82 -10.79
N ASN A 348 20.07 -4.98 -10.15
CA ASN A 348 21.11 -5.95 -10.50
C ASN A 348 20.82 -6.76 -11.76
N THR A 349 19.55 -6.95 -12.13
CA THR A 349 19.13 -7.69 -13.33
C THR A 349 19.07 -6.86 -14.62
N VAL A 350 18.91 -5.54 -14.52
CA VAL A 350 18.82 -4.63 -15.68
C VAL A 350 20.17 -4.45 -16.39
N PHE A 351 21.30 -4.78 -15.75
CA PHE A 351 22.64 -4.66 -16.35
C PHE A 351 23.04 -5.80 -17.31
N ARG A 352 22.07 -6.55 -17.86
CA ARG A 352 22.27 -7.42 -19.04
C ARG A 352 21.88 -6.72 -20.36
N GLY A 353 22.15 -5.42 -20.45
CA GLY A 353 22.09 -4.65 -21.70
C GLY A 353 23.46 -4.50 -22.33
#